data_AF-A0A564Z2N8-F1
#
_entry.id   AF-A0A564Z2N8-F1
#
_cell.length_a   1.000
_cell.length_b   1.000
_cell.length_c   1.000
_cell.angle_alpha   90.00
_cell.angle_beta   90.00
_cell.angle_gamma   90.00
#
_symmetry.space_group_name_H-M   'P 1'
#
loop_
_entity.id
_entity.type
_entity.pdbx_description
1 polymer ?
#
loop_
_entity_poly.entity_id
_entity_poly.type
_entity_poly.pdbx_seq_one_letter_code
_entity_poly.pdbx_strand_id
1 'polypeptide(L)'
;MNRAAVDDLNFVICMLIFSVIQFRPCLSLPQLFFCRYKMANSQYTYVRGFEAEVPCLPNTWIVVRLDGQNFHAFTERHCFAKPNDERALRLACASARSVMRRHGDIILAYGQSDEFSFVFRRSTDSFNRRPSKLMTTVASLFASAYVFEWSNYMTDTKLLYPPAFDARVVLYPTTKNLRDYLAWRQVDCHINNLYNTCFWNLVQRGGLTPSDAEKRLCGTLSSDKNEILFSEFQTNYNNEPQLFRKGTIIFRKKANKLPVEEMNCDIIKDDFWNEHPHLLESD
;
A
#
# COMPACT_ATOMS: atom_id res chain seq x y z
N MET A 1 -5.32 53.70 26.53
CA MET A 1 -5.41 55.05 25.93
C MET A 1 -4.42 55.11 24.79
N ASN A 2 -4.94 55.25 23.56
CA ASN A 2 -4.28 55.63 22.29
C ASN A 2 -3.09 54.80 21.79
N ARG A 3 -2.90 54.52 20.50
CA ARG A 3 -3.63 54.63 19.21
C ARG A 3 -2.66 53.90 18.24
N ALA A 4 -3.05 52.82 17.57
CA ALA A 4 -3.44 52.86 16.16
C ALA A 4 -2.71 53.95 15.35
N ALA A 5 -1.52 53.64 14.81
CA ALA A 5 -0.84 54.42 13.77
C ALA A 5 0.43 53.70 13.26
N VAL A 6 0.31 52.47 12.75
CA VAL A 6 1.35 51.88 11.89
C VAL A 6 0.65 51.01 10.83
N ASP A 7 -0.23 51.60 10.03
CA ASP A 7 -0.86 50.95 8.86
C ASP A 7 -1.46 52.00 7.90
N ASP A 8 -0.73 53.08 7.59
CA ASP A 8 -1.25 54.13 6.68
C ASP A 8 -0.13 54.90 5.96
N LEU A 9 0.76 54.18 5.26
CA LEU A 9 1.73 54.81 4.33
C LEU A 9 1.86 54.11 2.98
N ASN A 10 0.90 53.26 2.60
CA ASN A 10 0.86 52.65 1.26
C ASN A 10 -0.48 52.84 0.53
N PHE A 11 -1.35 53.74 1.02
CA PHE A 11 -2.69 53.95 0.44
C PHE A 11 -2.95 55.34 -0.16
N VAL A 12 -1.95 56.23 -0.24
CA VAL A 12 -2.15 57.65 -0.69
C VAL A 12 -1.51 57.98 -2.04
N ILE A 13 -1.11 56.99 -2.85
CA ILE A 13 -0.59 57.21 -4.22
C ILE A 13 -1.64 56.89 -5.32
N CYS A 14 -2.93 56.74 -4.97
CA CYS A 14 -3.95 56.33 -5.93
C CYS A 14 -5.14 57.30 -6.16
N MET A 15 -5.14 58.51 -5.58
CA MET A 15 -6.29 59.42 -5.73
C MET A 15 -5.92 60.90 -5.83
N LEU A 16 -5.16 61.31 -6.86
CA LEU A 16 -4.98 62.73 -7.18
C LEU A 16 -4.80 63.01 -8.68
N ILE A 17 -5.66 62.46 -9.55
CA ILE A 17 -5.91 63.06 -10.89
C ILE A 17 -7.38 62.83 -11.26
N PHE A 18 -8.29 63.58 -10.62
CA PHE A 18 -9.65 63.74 -11.11
C PHE A 18 -10.14 65.13 -10.73
N SER A 19 -10.01 66.09 -11.65
CA SER A 19 -11.04 67.10 -11.90
C SER A 19 -10.67 68.03 -13.07
N VAL A 20 -11.69 68.30 -13.88
CA VAL A 20 -11.84 69.38 -14.86
C VAL A 20 -11.09 69.26 -16.18
N ILE A 21 -11.79 68.79 -17.23
CA ILE A 21 -12.01 69.51 -18.50
C ILE A 21 -13.29 68.93 -19.13
N GLN A 22 -14.31 69.77 -19.25
CA GLN A 22 -15.47 69.53 -20.11
C GLN A 22 -15.08 69.86 -21.55
N PHE A 23 -15.23 68.92 -22.50
CA PHE A 23 -15.56 69.23 -23.89
C PHE A 23 -16.35 68.07 -24.54
N ARG A 24 -17.23 68.45 -25.45
CA ARG A 24 -18.40 67.75 -26.01
C ARG A 24 -18.09 66.55 -26.95
N PRO A 25 -19.11 65.76 -27.35
CA PRO A 25 -18.99 64.37 -27.80
C PRO A 25 -18.82 64.23 -29.32
N CYS A 26 -18.61 62.98 -29.74
CA CYS A 26 -18.60 62.45 -31.11
C CYS A 26 -17.19 62.27 -31.69
N LEU A 27 -16.72 61.02 -31.66
CA LEU A 27 -16.00 60.35 -32.74
C LEU A 27 -15.83 58.87 -32.33
N SER A 28 -16.33 57.99 -33.18
CA SER A 28 -16.23 56.54 -33.08
C SER A 28 -14.79 56.08 -32.91
N LEU A 29 -14.45 55.54 -31.73
CA LEU A 29 -13.20 54.80 -31.53
C LEU A 29 -13.28 53.49 -32.33
N PRO A 30 -12.30 53.19 -33.21
CA PRO A 30 -12.24 51.91 -33.88
C PRO A 30 -12.03 50.82 -32.84
N GLN A 31 -12.75 49.71 -32.98
CA GLN A 31 -12.56 48.50 -32.18
C GLN A 31 -11.07 48.15 -32.17
N LEU A 32 -10.40 48.42 -31.05
CA LEU A 32 -9.13 47.83 -30.72
C LEU A 32 -9.39 46.32 -30.69
N PHE A 33 -9.00 45.66 -31.77
CA PHE A 33 -8.80 44.22 -31.81
C PHE A 33 -7.84 43.90 -30.67
N PHE A 34 -8.39 43.53 -29.51
CA PHE A 34 -7.68 42.71 -28.55
C PHE A 34 -7.37 41.42 -29.31
N CYS A 35 -6.21 41.38 -29.95
CA CYS A 35 -5.60 40.14 -30.35
C CYS A 35 -5.40 39.37 -29.05
N ARG A 36 -6.36 38.52 -28.70
CA ARG A 36 -6.24 37.56 -27.61
C ARG A 36 -5.06 36.69 -28.00
N TYR A 37 -3.88 37.05 -27.52
CA TYR A 37 -2.75 36.16 -27.47
C TYR A 37 -3.24 34.95 -26.67
N LYS A 38 -3.67 33.88 -27.36
CA LYS A 38 -3.94 32.59 -26.74
C LYS A 38 -2.63 32.21 -26.09
N MET A 39 -2.58 32.29 -24.76
CA MET A 39 -1.41 31.84 -24.00
C MET A 39 -1.07 30.43 -24.50
N ALA A 40 0.16 30.17 -24.90
CA ALA A 40 0.55 28.96 -25.63
C ALA A 40 0.13 27.63 -24.95
N ASN A 41 -0.09 27.64 -23.63
CA ASN A 41 -0.59 26.47 -22.88
C ASN A 41 -2.12 26.29 -23.00
N SER A 42 -2.88 27.38 -23.16
CA SER A 42 -4.36 27.37 -23.24
C SER A 42 -4.92 26.67 -24.49
N GLN A 43 -4.12 26.52 -25.55
CA GLN A 43 -4.53 25.79 -26.74
C GLN A 43 -4.59 24.26 -26.52
N TYR A 44 -3.84 23.74 -25.54
CA TYR A 44 -3.75 22.31 -25.26
C TYR A 44 -4.46 21.90 -23.97
N THR A 45 -4.96 22.83 -23.15
CA THR A 45 -5.61 22.51 -21.86
C THR A 45 -6.81 21.58 -21.96
N TYR A 46 -7.46 21.51 -23.12
CA TYR A 46 -8.61 20.62 -23.34
C TYR A 46 -8.25 19.14 -23.11
N VAL A 47 -6.98 18.74 -23.27
CA VAL A 47 -6.54 17.35 -23.04
C VAL A 47 -6.71 16.90 -21.59
N ARG A 48 -6.73 17.84 -20.63
CA ARG A 48 -7.02 17.53 -19.21
C ARG A 48 -8.44 17.00 -19.01
N GLY A 49 -9.37 17.34 -19.91
CA GLY A 49 -10.75 16.84 -19.86
C GLY A 49 -10.87 15.33 -20.12
N PHE A 50 -9.83 14.69 -20.65
CA PHE A 50 -9.80 13.23 -20.83
C PHE A 50 -9.33 12.48 -19.57
N GLU A 51 -8.81 13.19 -18.55
CA GLU A 51 -8.50 12.59 -17.26
C GLU A 51 -9.81 12.25 -16.54
N ALA A 52 -10.25 10.99 -16.65
CA ALA A 52 -11.39 10.48 -15.92
C ALA A 52 -10.94 9.83 -14.61
N GLU A 53 -11.46 10.29 -13.48
CA GLU A 53 -11.23 9.61 -12.20
C GLU A 53 -12.48 9.65 -11.34
N VAL A 54 -12.90 8.47 -10.88
CA VAL A 54 -14.01 8.31 -9.94
C VAL A 54 -13.42 8.08 -8.55
N PRO A 55 -13.66 8.99 -7.58
CA PRO A 55 -13.22 8.80 -6.20
C PRO A 55 -13.81 7.53 -5.58
N CYS A 56 -13.08 6.92 -4.65
CA CYS A 56 -13.58 5.79 -3.88
C CYS A 56 -14.81 6.20 -3.05
N LEU A 57 -15.82 5.31 -3.01
CA LEU A 57 -17.08 5.55 -2.30
C LEU A 57 -16.83 6.00 -0.85
N PRO A 58 -17.41 7.12 -0.36
CA PRO A 58 -17.25 7.56 1.03
C PRO A 58 -17.68 6.51 2.05
N ASN A 59 -17.18 6.59 3.28
CA ASN A 59 -17.52 5.68 4.38
C ASN A 59 -17.29 4.18 4.08
N THR A 60 -16.38 3.88 3.16
CA THR A 60 -15.92 2.51 2.89
C THR A 60 -14.46 2.35 3.21
N TRP A 61 -14.09 1.17 3.69
CA TRP A 61 -12.71 0.76 3.85
C TRP A 61 -12.04 0.69 2.48
N ILE A 62 -10.85 1.27 2.36
CA ILE A 62 -10.05 1.21 1.14
C ILE A 62 -8.87 0.29 1.41
N VAL A 63 -8.80 -0.82 0.67
CA VAL A 63 -7.66 -1.74 0.73
C VAL A 63 -6.82 -1.57 -0.53
N VAL A 64 -5.55 -1.22 -0.36
CA VAL A 64 -4.56 -1.26 -1.43
C VAL A 64 -3.74 -2.53 -1.27
N ARG A 65 -3.89 -3.49 -2.17
CA ARG A 65 -3.10 -4.73 -2.17
C ARG A 65 -1.98 -4.64 -3.18
N LEU A 66 -0.75 -4.89 -2.72
CA LEU A 66 0.46 -5.04 -3.50
C LEU A 66 0.78 -6.51 -3.71
N ASP A 67 1.38 -6.84 -4.85
CA ASP A 67 1.77 -8.19 -5.26
C ASP A 67 3.09 -8.11 -6.05
N GLY A 68 4.03 -9.03 -5.80
CA GLY A 68 5.34 -9.03 -6.44
C GLY A 68 5.26 -9.41 -7.91
N GLN A 69 5.67 -8.52 -8.82
CA GLN A 69 5.58 -8.81 -10.25
C GLN A 69 6.64 -9.86 -10.66
N ASN A 70 6.17 -11.01 -11.13
CA ASN A 70 7.02 -12.15 -11.52
C ASN A 70 8.02 -12.54 -10.40
N PHE A 71 7.55 -12.55 -9.15
CA PHE A 71 8.42 -12.73 -8.00
C PHE A 71 9.04 -14.12 -7.93
N HIS A 72 8.45 -15.14 -8.56
CA HIS A 72 9.06 -16.46 -8.67
C HIS A 72 10.48 -16.40 -9.28
N ALA A 73 10.60 -15.79 -10.47
CA ALA A 73 11.89 -15.57 -11.13
C ALA A 73 12.81 -14.64 -10.34
N PHE A 74 12.25 -13.67 -9.61
CA PHE A 74 13.00 -12.80 -8.71
C PHE A 74 13.65 -13.60 -7.57
N THR A 75 12.89 -14.45 -6.90
CA THR A 75 13.39 -15.26 -5.78
C THR A 75 14.43 -16.28 -6.23
N GLU A 76 14.28 -16.86 -7.43
CA GLU A 76 15.23 -17.81 -8.00
C GLU A 76 16.57 -17.13 -8.32
N ARG A 77 16.54 -15.99 -9.03
CA ARG A 77 17.76 -15.25 -9.41
C ARG A 77 18.52 -14.69 -8.20
N HIS A 78 17.82 -14.37 -7.12
CA HIS A 78 18.41 -13.89 -5.87
C HIS A 78 18.63 -15.01 -4.84
N CYS A 79 18.47 -16.28 -5.23
CA CYS A 79 18.76 -17.45 -4.40
C CYS A 79 18.05 -17.43 -3.02
N PHE A 80 16.78 -17.05 -2.98
CA PHE A 80 16.02 -17.04 -1.74
C PHE A 80 15.89 -18.45 -1.17
N ALA A 81 15.96 -18.56 0.16
CA ALA A 81 15.70 -19.81 0.86
C ALA A 81 14.28 -20.31 0.58
N LYS A 82 14.14 -21.63 0.44
CA LYS A 82 12.87 -22.31 0.24
C LYS A 82 12.61 -23.27 1.40
N PRO A 83 11.37 -23.35 1.93
CA PRO A 83 10.14 -22.74 1.42
C PRO A 83 10.00 -21.24 1.67
N ASN A 84 10.66 -20.71 2.71
CA ASN A 84 10.55 -19.30 3.12
C ASN A 84 11.93 -18.70 3.36
N ASP A 85 12.11 -17.45 2.93
CA ASP A 85 13.30 -16.65 3.26
C ASP A 85 12.92 -15.57 4.28
N GLU A 86 13.35 -15.76 5.52
CA GLU A 86 13.05 -14.82 6.60
C GLU A 86 13.57 -13.41 6.32
N ARG A 87 14.72 -13.28 5.64
CA ARG A 87 15.29 -11.97 5.31
C ARG A 87 14.37 -11.21 4.35
N ALA A 88 13.83 -11.92 3.35
CA ALA A 88 12.90 -11.35 2.38
C ALA A 88 11.60 -10.89 3.05
N LEU A 89 11.04 -11.71 3.94
CA LEU A 89 9.82 -11.36 4.67
C LEU A 89 10.04 -10.15 5.58
N ARG A 90 11.16 -10.10 6.30
CA ARG A 90 11.52 -8.96 7.15
C ARG A 90 11.77 -7.69 6.33
N LEU A 91 12.38 -7.80 5.15
CA LEU A 91 12.57 -6.68 4.20
C LEU A 91 11.22 -6.14 3.71
N ALA A 92 10.28 -7.02 3.36
CA ALA A 92 8.93 -6.64 2.97
C ALA A 92 8.19 -5.94 4.12
N CYS A 93 8.32 -6.45 5.35
CA CYS A 93 7.78 -5.80 6.55
C CYS A 93 8.39 -4.41 6.79
N ALA A 94 9.70 -4.25 6.60
CA ALA A 94 10.36 -2.95 6.69
C ALA A 94 9.81 -1.94 5.67
N SER A 95 9.59 -2.41 4.44
CA SER A 95 8.99 -1.62 3.36
C SER A 95 7.56 -1.21 3.70
N ALA A 96 6.76 -2.13 4.24
CA ALA A 96 5.40 -1.84 4.71
C ALA A 96 5.38 -0.84 5.87
N ARG A 97 6.32 -0.94 6.83
CA ARG A 97 6.47 0.04 7.92
C ARG A 97 6.76 1.44 7.37
N SER A 98 7.61 1.56 6.34
CA SER A 98 7.90 2.84 5.68
C SER A 98 6.65 3.43 5.01
N VAL A 99 5.84 2.60 4.34
CA VAL A 99 4.55 3.01 3.78
C VAL A 99 3.61 3.51 4.88
N MET A 100 3.41 2.75 5.95
CA MET A 100 2.54 3.16 7.05
C MET A 100 3.03 4.42 7.76
N ARG A 101 4.35 4.61 7.92
CA ARG A 101 4.88 5.86 8.51
C ARG A 101 4.56 7.09 7.66
N ARG A 102 4.62 6.95 6.33
CA ARG A 102 4.32 8.05 5.40
C ARG A 102 2.83 8.32 5.27
N HIS A 103 2.01 7.28 5.28
CA HIS A 103 0.56 7.36 5.11
C HIS A 103 -0.15 7.20 6.46
N GLY A 104 -0.40 8.32 7.14
CA GLY A 104 -1.05 8.37 8.47
C GLY A 104 -2.41 7.67 8.53
N ASP A 105 -3.17 7.70 7.44
CA ASP A 105 -4.53 7.14 7.35
C ASP A 105 -4.57 5.61 7.20
N ILE A 106 -3.43 4.95 6.95
CA ILE A 106 -3.34 3.48 6.98
C ILE A 106 -3.32 3.03 8.43
N ILE A 107 -4.32 2.24 8.83
CA ILE A 107 -4.49 1.77 10.21
C ILE A 107 -3.88 0.39 10.45
N LEU A 108 -3.84 -0.43 9.41
CA LEU A 108 -3.44 -1.83 9.44
C LEU A 108 -2.84 -2.20 8.08
N ALA A 109 -1.77 -2.99 8.11
CA ALA A 109 -1.22 -3.68 6.96
C ALA A 109 -1.04 -5.17 7.30
N TYR A 110 -1.32 -6.05 6.34
CA TYR A 110 -1.10 -7.48 6.47
C TYR A 110 -0.28 -7.98 5.29
N GLY A 111 0.78 -8.73 5.53
CA GLY A 111 1.66 -9.26 4.50
C GLY A 111 1.98 -10.72 4.67
N GLN A 112 2.15 -11.42 3.54
CA GLN A 112 2.54 -12.82 3.44
C GLN A 112 3.21 -13.05 2.09
N SER A 113 4.20 -13.95 2.01
CA SER A 113 4.98 -14.19 0.79
C SER A 113 5.51 -12.87 0.20
N ASP A 114 5.03 -12.50 -0.97
CA ASP A 114 5.37 -11.34 -1.79
C ASP A 114 4.21 -10.34 -1.92
N GLU A 115 3.11 -10.53 -1.17
CA GLU A 115 1.98 -9.61 -1.12
C GLU A 115 1.90 -8.81 0.19
N PHE A 116 1.36 -7.60 0.09
CA PHE A 116 1.03 -6.75 1.23
C PHE A 116 -0.29 -6.00 1.00
N SER A 117 -1.20 -6.07 1.96
CA SER A 117 -2.48 -5.34 1.96
C SER A 117 -2.42 -4.18 2.94
N PHE A 118 -2.74 -2.97 2.48
CA PHE A 118 -2.80 -1.76 3.31
C PHE A 118 -4.24 -1.29 3.45
N VAL A 119 -4.72 -1.16 4.67
CA VAL A 119 -6.09 -0.77 5.00
C VAL A 119 -6.12 0.70 5.43
N PHE A 120 -6.74 1.54 4.61
CA PHE A 120 -7.04 2.92 4.98
C PHE A 120 -8.34 2.99 5.76
N ARG A 121 -8.39 3.87 6.77
CA ARG A 121 -9.62 4.16 7.51
C ARG A 121 -10.76 4.60 6.58
N ARG A 122 -11.99 4.20 6.89
CA ARG A 122 -13.19 4.51 6.11
C ARG A 122 -13.43 6.00 5.89
N SER A 123 -13.10 6.82 6.89
CA SER A 123 -13.20 8.28 6.92
C SER A 123 -12.05 9.02 6.25
N THR A 124 -11.12 8.33 5.57
CA THR A 124 -9.99 8.99 4.92
C THR A 124 -10.42 9.95 3.81
N ASP A 125 -9.84 11.15 3.80
CA ASP A 125 -9.91 12.09 2.67
C ASP A 125 -8.56 12.20 1.94
N SER A 126 -7.62 11.29 2.22
CA SER A 126 -6.31 11.27 1.60
C SER A 126 -6.43 11.27 0.07
N PHE A 127 -5.76 12.23 -0.56
CA PHE A 127 -5.79 12.47 -2.00
C PHE A 127 -7.20 12.60 -2.59
N ASN A 128 -8.17 13.14 -1.85
CA ASN A 128 -9.58 13.19 -2.25
C ASN A 128 -10.14 11.81 -2.64
N ARG A 129 -9.65 10.75 -1.97
CA ARG A 129 -10.03 9.35 -2.22
C ARG A 129 -9.81 8.90 -3.66
N ARG A 130 -8.85 9.50 -4.36
CA ARG A 130 -8.47 9.16 -5.73
C ARG A 130 -7.78 7.79 -5.77
N PRO A 131 -8.38 6.74 -6.37
CA PRO A 131 -7.80 5.41 -6.35
C PRO A 131 -6.42 5.36 -7.03
N SER A 132 -6.22 6.12 -8.11
CA SER A 132 -4.92 6.16 -8.80
C SER A 132 -3.81 6.69 -7.90
N LYS A 133 -4.10 7.71 -7.09
CA LYS A 133 -3.15 8.32 -6.15
C LYS A 133 -2.84 7.39 -4.99
N LEU A 134 -3.87 6.79 -4.38
CA LEU A 134 -3.68 5.83 -3.29
C LEU A 134 -2.84 4.64 -3.76
N MET A 135 -3.18 4.06 -4.90
CA MET A 135 -2.47 2.92 -5.49
C MET A 135 -1.01 3.24 -5.83
N THR A 136 -0.78 4.29 -6.62
CA THR A 136 0.57 4.62 -7.10
C THR A 136 1.50 5.09 -6.00
N THR A 137 1.00 5.84 -5.00
CA THR A 137 1.82 6.30 -3.88
C THR A 137 2.22 5.15 -2.96
N VAL A 138 1.30 4.23 -2.65
CA VAL A 138 1.61 3.02 -1.87
C VAL A 138 2.59 2.12 -2.62
N ALA A 139 2.33 1.82 -3.90
CA ALA A 139 3.18 0.92 -4.70
C ALA A 139 4.60 1.48 -4.91
N SER A 140 4.72 2.74 -5.32
CA SER A 140 6.03 3.37 -5.56
C SER A 140 6.84 3.53 -4.27
N LEU A 141 6.19 3.86 -3.16
CA LEU A 141 6.86 3.95 -1.87
C LEU A 141 7.30 2.58 -1.36
N PHE A 142 6.47 1.54 -1.52
CA PHE A 142 6.86 0.18 -1.15
C PHE A 142 8.06 -0.30 -1.97
N ALA A 143 8.00 -0.15 -3.31
CA ALA A 143 9.07 -0.57 -4.21
C ALA A 143 10.40 0.17 -3.91
N SER A 144 10.34 1.49 -3.72
CA SER A 144 11.52 2.29 -3.38
C SER A 144 12.07 1.93 -2.00
N ALA A 145 11.22 1.72 -0.99
CA ALA A 145 11.65 1.26 0.32
C ALA A 145 12.26 -0.14 0.26
N TYR A 146 11.73 -1.04 -0.55
CA TYR A 146 12.27 -2.40 -0.72
C TYR A 146 13.69 -2.38 -1.29
N VAL A 147 13.97 -1.51 -2.27
CA VAL A 147 15.32 -1.32 -2.80
C VAL A 147 16.22 -0.61 -1.78
N PHE A 148 15.70 0.41 -1.10
CA PHE A 148 16.45 1.21 -0.12
C PHE A 148 16.89 0.38 1.09
N GLU A 149 16.01 -0.48 1.59
CA GLU A 149 16.26 -1.33 2.74
C GLU A 149 16.97 -2.65 2.36
N TRP A 150 17.11 -2.96 1.07
CA TRP A 150 17.65 -4.24 0.60
C TRP A 150 18.97 -4.61 1.29
N SER A 151 19.95 -3.71 1.32
CA SER A 151 21.27 -3.98 1.92
C SER A 151 21.22 -4.21 3.43
N ASN A 152 20.17 -3.78 4.12
CA ASN A 152 20.02 -3.96 5.57
C ASN A 152 19.54 -5.37 5.93
N TYR A 153 18.88 -6.05 4.99
CA TYR A 153 18.30 -7.38 5.21
C TYR A 153 18.96 -8.47 4.37
N MET A 154 19.37 -8.16 3.15
CA MET A 154 20.02 -9.04 2.17
C MET A 154 21.52 -8.76 2.11
N THR A 155 22.21 -8.86 3.25
CA THR A 155 23.62 -8.45 3.40
C THR A 155 24.59 -9.19 2.48
N ASP A 156 24.27 -10.44 2.16
CA ASP A 156 25.07 -11.38 1.37
C ASP A 156 24.57 -11.52 -0.08
N THR A 157 23.44 -10.90 -0.42
CA THR A 157 22.82 -11.03 -1.74
C THR A 157 22.74 -9.66 -2.41
N LYS A 158 23.45 -9.47 -3.52
CA LYS A 158 23.35 -8.23 -4.30
C LYS A 158 22.02 -8.18 -5.05
N LEU A 159 21.35 -7.01 -5.02
CA LEU A 159 20.19 -6.78 -5.87
C LEU A 159 20.62 -6.75 -7.34
N LEU A 160 20.13 -7.70 -8.13
CA LEU A 160 20.52 -7.88 -9.53
C LEU A 160 19.76 -6.94 -10.48
N TYR A 161 18.49 -6.68 -10.17
CA TYR A 161 17.61 -5.79 -10.93
C TYR A 161 16.50 -5.22 -10.02
N PRO A 162 15.93 -4.04 -10.34
CA PRO A 162 14.89 -3.44 -9.53
C PRO A 162 13.63 -4.31 -9.52
N PRO A 163 13.03 -4.61 -8.35
CA PRO A 163 11.75 -5.30 -8.27
C PRO A 163 10.62 -4.36 -8.68
N ALA A 164 9.51 -4.96 -9.14
CA ALA A 164 8.27 -4.26 -9.44
C ALA A 164 7.13 -4.89 -8.64
N PHE A 165 6.12 -4.08 -8.33
CA PHE A 165 4.95 -4.51 -7.58
C PHE A 165 3.69 -4.04 -8.29
N ASP A 166 2.78 -4.97 -8.52
CA ASP A 166 1.44 -4.67 -9.00
C ASP A 166 0.59 -4.22 -7.82
N ALA A 167 -0.34 -3.31 -8.07
CA ALA A 167 -1.19 -2.74 -7.04
C ALA A 167 -2.65 -2.69 -7.50
N ARG A 168 -3.58 -2.94 -6.58
CA ARG A 168 -5.02 -2.78 -6.82
C ARG A 168 -5.73 -2.19 -5.63
N VAL A 169 -6.80 -1.46 -5.89
CA VAL A 169 -7.67 -0.86 -4.87
C VAL A 169 -8.98 -1.62 -4.80
N VAL A 170 -9.39 -2.04 -3.61
CA VAL A 170 -10.67 -2.71 -3.36
C VAL A 170 -11.40 -1.98 -2.23
N LEU A 171 -12.71 -1.81 -2.38
CA LEU A 171 -13.56 -1.15 -1.39
C LEU A 171 -14.39 -2.18 -0.63
N TYR A 172 -14.40 -2.08 0.70
CA TYR A 172 -15.23 -2.90 1.56
C TYR A 172 -16.21 -2.02 2.34
N PRO A 173 -17.53 -2.22 2.17
CA PRO A 173 -18.53 -1.31 2.74
C PRO A 173 -18.75 -1.52 4.24
N THR A 174 -18.46 -2.72 4.77
CA THR A 174 -18.66 -3.03 6.18
C THR A 174 -17.37 -3.56 6.80
N THR A 175 -17.25 -3.38 8.12
CA THR A 175 -16.19 -3.98 8.94
C THR A 175 -16.16 -5.50 8.80
N LYS A 176 -17.32 -6.15 8.69
CA LYS A 176 -17.40 -7.59 8.44
C LYS A 176 -16.68 -7.97 7.14
N ASN A 177 -16.93 -7.25 6.03
CA ASN A 177 -16.29 -7.56 4.76
C ASN A 177 -14.77 -7.35 4.81
N LEU A 178 -14.30 -6.32 5.53
CA LEU A 178 -12.87 -6.12 5.74
C LEU A 178 -12.24 -7.27 6.54
N ARG A 179 -12.89 -7.71 7.63
CA ARG A 179 -12.42 -8.84 8.44
C ARG A 179 -12.40 -10.14 7.63
N ASP A 180 -13.45 -10.41 6.85
CA ASP A 180 -13.53 -11.58 5.97
C ASP A 180 -12.39 -11.55 4.93
N TYR A 181 -12.06 -10.37 4.38
CA TYR A 181 -10.92 -10.20 3.47
C TYR A 181 -9.59 -10.54 4.14
N LEU A 182 -9.31 -9.98 5.33
CA LEU A 182 -8.06 -10.21 6.04
C LEU A 182 -7.93 -11.68 6.48
N ALA A 183 -9.03 -12.28 6.95
CA ALA A 183 -9.11 -13.70 7.25
C ALA A 183 -8.81 -14.55 6.01
N TRP A 184 -9.38 -14.20 4.85
CA TRP A 184 -9.10 -14.88 3.58
C TRP A 184 -7.62 -14.82 3.20
N ARG A 185 -6.95 -13.66 3.39
CA ARG A 185 -5.50 -13.54 3.16
C ARG A 185 -4.67 -14.38 4.14
N GLN A 186 -5.10 -14.51 5.39
CA GLN A 186 -4.40 -15.35 6.37
C GLN A 186 -4.62 -16.85 6.16
N VAL A 187 -5.83 -17.25 5.74
CA VAL A 187 -6.10 -18.64 5.33
C VAL A 187 -5.25 -19.01 4.11
N ASP A 188 -5.15 -18.12 3.13
CA ASP A 188 -4.30 -18.31 1.94
C ASP A 188 -2.82 -18.51 2.32
N CYS A 189 -2.29 -17.67 3.22
CA CYS A 189 -0.96 -17.83 3.79
C CYS A 189 -0.76 -19.22 4.41
N HIS A 190 -1.71 -19.69 5.23
CA HIS A 190 -1.61 -20.98 5.89
C HIS A 190 -1.59 -22.15 4.89
N ILE A 191 -2.48 -22.13 3.88
CA ILE A 191 -2.58 -23.15 2.85
C ILE A 191 -1.29 -23.20 2.03
N ASN A 192 -0.83 -22.05 1.54
CA ASN A 192 0.37 -21.95 0.71
C ASN A 192 1.62 -22.33 1.48
N ASN A 193 1.77 -21.91 2.74
CA ASN A 193 2.92 -22.26 3.55
C ASN A 193 2.97 -23.76 3.87
N LEU A 194 1.85 -24.39 4.20
CA LEU A 194 1.79 -25.84 4.45
C LEU A 194 2.15 -26.62 3.18
N TYR A 195 1.60 -26.22 2.03
CA TYR A 195 1.93 -26.82 0.74
C TYR A 195 3.42 -26.67 0.42
N ASN A 196 3.96 -25.45 0.46
CA ASN A 196 5.36 -25.16 0.13
C ASN A 196 6.33 -25.86 1.09
N THR A 197 6.01 -25.91 2.38
CA THR A 197 6.84 -26.61 3.37
C THR A 197 6.92 -28.10 3.05
N CYS A 198 5.79 -28.74 2.75
CA CYS A 198 5.76 -30.15 2.36
C CYS A 198 6.50 -30.37 1.03
N PHE A 199 6.20 -29.55 0.02
CA PHE A 199 6.80 -29.62 -1.31
C PHE A 199 8.33 -29.52 -1.27
N TRP A 200 8.87 -28.51 -0.58
CA TRP A 200 10.32 -28.32 -0.53
C TRP A 200 11.04 -29.35 0.36
N ASN A 201 10.38 -29.90 1.39
CA ASN A 201 10.96 -31.06 2.11
C ASN A 201 11.04 -32.30 1.20
N LEU A 202 10.00 -32.58 0.40
CA LEU A 202 10.02 -33.68 -0.57
C LEU A 202 11.14 -33.51 -1.61
N VAL A 203 11.35 -32.29 -2.11
CA VAL A 203 12.40 -32.01 -3.10
C VAL A 203 13.80 -32.06 -2.47
N GLN A 204 14.03 -31.30 -1.39
CA GLN A 204 15.38 -31.10 -0.85
C GLN A 204 15.85 -32.26 0.03
N ARG A 205 14.95 -32.87 0.81
CA ARG A 205 15.29 -33.96 1.74
C ARG A 205 14.83 -35.31 1.23
N GLY A 206 13.69 -35.37 0.54
CA GLY A 206 13.18 -36.59 -0.08
C GLY A 206 13.85 -36.92 -1.41
N GLY A 207 14.56 -35.97 -2.03
CA GLY A 207 15.26 -36.17 -3.31
C GLY A 207 14.32 -36.29 -4.52
N LEU A 208 13.04 -35.92 -4.39
CA LEU A 208 12.10 -35.93 -5.50
C LEU A 208 12.39 -34.78 -6.47
N THR A 209 12.05 -34.98 -7.74
CA THR A 209 12.00 -33.87 -8.69
C THR A 209 10.81 -32.95 -8.36
N PRO A 210 10.85 -31.66 -8.75
CA PRO A 210 9.70 -30.76 -8.56
C PRO A 210 8.39 -31.31 -9.14
N SER A 211 8.43 -31.97 -10.31
CA SER A 211 7.24 -32.56 -10.93
C SER A 211 6.69 -33.75 -10.13
N ASP A 212 7.56 -34.58 -9.57
CA ASP A 212 7.12 -35.74 -8.80
C ASP A 212 6.60 -35.33 -7.42
N ALA A 213 7.19 -34.30 -6.80
CA ALA A 213 6.67 -33.70 -5.57
C ALA A 213 5.28 -33.10 -5.79
N GLU A 214 5.04 -32.39 -6.91
CA GLU A 214 3.72 -31.85 -7.26
C GLU A 214 2.68 -32.97 -7.45
N LYS A 215 3.02 -34.01 -8.22
CA LYS A 215 2.14 -35.19 -8.40
C LYS A 215 1.83 -35.86 -7.08
N ARG A 216 2.82 -35.98 -6.18
CA ARG A 216 2.66 -36.59 -4.86
C ARG A 216 1.69 -35.80 -3.97
N LEU A 217 1.70 -34.48 -4.07
CA LEU A 217 0.83 -33.60 -3.29
C LEU A 217 -0.53 -33.35 -3.95
N CYS A 218 -0.70 -33.68 -5.22
CA CYS A 218 -1.95 -33.54 -5.94
C CYS A 218 -3.07 -34.36 -5.26
N GLY A 219 -4.22 -33.72 -4.99
CA GLY A 219 -5.37 -34.35 -4.33
C GLY A 219 -5.24 -34.57 -2.81
N THR A 220 -4.09 -34.27 -2.21
CA THR A 220 -3.90 -34.44 -0.76
C THR A 220 -4.60 -33.35 0.05
N LEU A 221 -5.10 -33.72 1.23
CA LEU A 221 -5.69 -32.79 2.20
C LEU A 221 -4.61 -32.17 3.10
N SER A 222 -5.00 -31.23 3.97
CA SER A 222 -4.09 -30.62 4.94
C SER A 222 -3.59 -31.63 5.99
N SER A 223 -4.42 -32.59 6.40
CA SER A 223 -4.01 -33.70 7.29
C SER A 223 -2.86 -34.50 6.70
N ASP A 224 -2.99 -34.87 5.43
CA ASP A 224 -2.03 -35.75 4.75
C ASP A 224 -0.67 -35.05 4.60
N LYS A 225 -0.68 -33.73 4.32
CA LYS A 225 0.57 -32.93 4.28
C LYS A 225 1.26 -32.87 5.63
N ASN A 226 0.50 -32.74 6.72
CA ASN A 226 1.06 -32.78 8.08
C ASN A 226 1.62 -34.16 8.41
N GLU A 227 0.95 -35.23 8.00
CA GLU A 227 1.41 -36.60 8.18
C GLU A 227 2.69 -36.89 7.40
N ILE A 228 2.79 -36.45 6.13
CA ILE A 228 4.01 -36.56 5.33
C ILE A 228 5.17 -35.82 6.01
N LEU A 229 4.96 -34.58 6.44
CA LEU A 229 5.97 -33.78 7.14
C LEU A 229 6.45 -34.46 8.43
N PHE A 230 5.55 -35.05 9.21
CA PHE A 230 5.90 -35.68 10.46
C PHE A 230 6.56 -37.04 10.26
N SER A 231 5.95 -37.94 9.49
CA SER A 231 6.39 -39.33 9.33
C SER A 231 7.69 -39.44 8.54
N GLU A 232 7.81 -38.74 7.40
CA GLU A 232 8.97 -38.87 6.51
C GLU A 232 10.10 -37.93 6.91
N PHE A 233 9.77 -36.74 7.42
CA PHE A 233 10.74 -35.68 7.66
C PHE A 233 10.94 -35.31 9.13
N GLN A 234 10.18 -35.92 10.05
CA GLN A 234 10.22 -35.62 11.49
C GLN A 234 10.01 -34.11 11.76
N THR A 235 9.28 -33.44 10.87
CA THR A 235 8.99 -32.00 10.93
C THR A 235 7.58 -31.79 11.45
N ASN A 236 7.44 -31.17 12.61
CA ASN A 236 6.13 -30.75 13.12
C ASN A 236 5.81 -29.34 12.62
N TYR A 237 4.86 -29.23 11.69
CA TYR A 237 4.43 -27.95 11.12
C TYR A 237 3.99 -26.93 12.19
N ASN A 238 3.43 -27.38 13.32
CA ASN A 238 3.01 -26.47 14.38
C ASN A 238 4.17 -25.78 15.10
N ASN A 239 5.39 -26.29 14.94
CA ASN A 239 6.61 -25.70 15.48
C ASN A 239 7.28 -24.73 14.50
N GLU A 240 6.80 -24.65 13.24
CA GLU A 240 7.29 -23.65 12.30
C GLU A 240 7.05 -22.23 12.82
N PRO A 241 7.95 -21.28 12.53
CA PRO A 241 7.81 -19.89 12.93
C PRO A 241 6.43 -19.31 12.59
N GLN A 242 5.85 -18.55 13.52
CA GLN A 242 4.55 -17.92 13.30
C GLN A 242 4.58 -16.95 12.11
N LEU A 243 5.72 -16.29 11.87
CA LEU A 243 5.96 -15.47 10.68
C LEU A 243 5.58 -16.19 9.38
N PHE A 244 5.94 -17.47 9.24
CA PHE A 244 5.67 -18.26 8.04
C PHE A 244 4.22 -18.77 8.00
N ARG A 245 3.67 -19.14 9.16
CA ARG A 245 2.34 -19.77 9.24
C ARG A 245 1.17 -18.79 9.26
N LYS A 246 1.40 -17.58 9.74
CA LYS A 246 0.37 -16.57 10.01
C LYS A 246 0.59 -15.27 9.24
N GLY A 247 1.73 -15.11 8.58
CA GLY A 247 2.14 -13.84 7.99
C GLY A 247 2.43 -12.79 9.06
N THR A 248 2.52 -11.53 8.64
CA THR A 248 2.79 -10.39 9.52
C THR A 248 1.65 -9.40 9.44
N ILE A 249 1.11 -9.02 10.60
CA ILE A 249 0.24 -7.87 10.74
C ILE A 249 1.04 -6.71 11.34
N ILE A 250 0.88 -5.53 10.74
CA ILE A 250 1.47 -4.27 11.20
C ILE A 250 0.31 -3.30 11.41
N PHE A 251 0.15 -2.75 12.61
CA PHE A 251 -1.01 -1.91 12.93
C PHE A 251 -0.63 -0.73 13.81
N ARG A 252 -1.48 0.30 13.83
CA ARG A 252 -1.28 1.44 14.73
C ARG A 252 -1.78 1.10 16.12
N LYS A 253 -0.92 1.29 17.12
CA LYS A 253 -1.27 1.04 18.54
C LYS A 253 -2.42 1.93 19.04
N LYS A 254 -2.56 3.13 18.47
CA LYS A 254 -3.68 4.07 18.73
C LYS A 254 -3.99 4.84 17.45
N ALA A 255 -5.25 5.24 17.27
CA ALA A 255 -5.77 5.89 16.06
C ALA A 255 -4.92 7.06 15.52
N ASN A 256 -4.25 7.82 16.39
CA ASN A 256 -3.50 9.03 16.03
C ASN A 256 -1.99 8.97 16.32
N LYS A 257 -1.39 7.78 16.51
CA LYS A 257 0.04 7.68 16.84
C LYS A 257 0.88 7.08 15.70
N LEU A 258 2.11 7.59 15.56
CA LEU A 258 3.13 7.12 14.61
C LEU A 258 3.76 5.74 14.88
N PRO A 259 3.86 5.20 16.12
CA PRO A 259 4.43 3.90 16.32
C PRO A 259 3.47 2.84 15.78
N VAL A 260 4.00 2.05 14.87
CA VAL A 260 3.38 0.84 14.37
C VAL A 260 3.89 -0.33 15.20
N GLU A 261 2.99 -1.25 15.52
CA GLU A 261 3.28 -2.52 16.19
C GLU A 261 3.22 -3.64 15.16
N GLU A 262 4.08 -4.65 15.31
CA GLU A 262 4.22 -5.77 14.40
C GLU A 262 3.97 -7.07 15.17
N MET A 263 3.10 -7.94 14.65
CA MET A 263 2.75 -9.21 15.27
C MET A 263 2.59 -10.31 14.22
N ASN A 264 2.81 -11.56 14.61
CA ASN A 264 2.56 -12.76 13.80
C ASN A 264 1.47 -13.61 14.46
N CYS A 265 0.27 -13.06 14.62
CA CYS A 265 -0.83 -13.71 15.35
C CYS A 265 -2.00 -14.09 14.43
N ASP A 266 -2.96 -14.84 14.98
CA ASP A 266 -4.22 -15.12 14.30
C ASP A 266 -5.12 -13.87 14.29
N ILE A 267 -5.58 -13.46 13.11
CA ILE A 267 -6.50 -12.33 12.92
C ILE A 267 -7.86 -12.80 12.37
N ILE A 268 -8.05 -14.11 12.26
CA ILE A 268 -9.31 -14.73 11.83
C ILE A 268 -10.32 -14.68 12.98
N LYS A 269 -9.90 -15.11 14.18
CA LYS A 269 -10.72 -15.09 15.39
C LYS A 269 -10.92 -13.69 15.96
N ASP A 270 -11.87 -13.56 16.89
CA ASP A 270 -12.21 -12.28 17.52
C ASP A 270 -11.16 -11.77 18.51
N ASP A 271 -10.28 -12.63 19.03
CA ASP A 271 -9.31 -12.27 20.09
C ASP A 271 -8.48 -11.02 19.73
N PHE A 272 -7.84 -11.02 18.56
CA PHE A 272 -7.05 -9.87 18.07
C PHE A 272 -7.90 -8.59 17.95
N TRP A 273 -9.14 -8.71 17.47
CA TRP A 273 -10.01 -7.56 17.25
C TRP A 273 -10.57 -6.99 18.55
N ASN A 274 -10.82 -7.86 19.54
CA ASN A 274 -11.26 -7.48 20.88
C ASN A 274 -10.13 -6.80 21.68
N GLU A 275 -8.87 -7.19 21.46
CA GLU A 275 -7.70 -6.54 22.04
C GLU A 275 -7.38 -5.19 21.37
N HIS A 276 -7.83 -5.00 20.12
CA HIS A 276 -7.55 -3.80 19.31
C HIS A 276 -8.80 -3.18 18.65
N PRO A 277 -9.85 -2.84 19.42
CA PRO A 277 -11.13 -2.36 18.88
C PRO A 277 -11.00 -1.04 18.10
N HIS A 278 -10.01 -0.21 18.46
CA HIS A 278 -9.73 1.06 17.80
C HIS A 278 -9.34 0.93 16.31
N LEU A 279 -8.96 -0.27 15.84
CA LEU A 279 -8.69 -0.52 14.43
C LEU A 279 -9.97 -0.59 13.59
N LEU A 280 -11.11 -0.88 14.21
CA LEU A 280 -12.40 -1.03 13.52
C LEU A 280 -13.38 0.10 13.83
N GLU A 281 -13.18 0.78 14.97
CA GLU A 281 -14.05 1.81 15.51
C GLU A 281 -13.57 3.25 15.21
N SER A 282 -12.49 3.42 14.43
CA SER A 282 -11.94 4.74 14.14
C SER A 282 -12.82 5.53 13.15
N ASP A 283 -13.94 6.04 13.65
CA ASP A 283 -14.66 7.24 13.18
C ASP A 283 -14.71 8.27 14.32
#